data_AF-A0A6M0GGV4-F1
#
_entry.id   AF-A0A6M0GGV4-F1
#
_cell.length_a   1.000
_cell.length_b   1.000
_cell.length_c   1.000
_cell.angle_alpha   90.00
_cell.angle_beta   90.00
_cell.angle_gamma   90.00
#
_symmetry.space_group_name_H-M   'P 1'
#
loop_
_entity.id
_entity.type
_entity.pdbx_description
1 polymer ?
#
loop_
_entity_poly.entity_id
_entity_poly.type
_entity_poly.pdbx_seq_one_letter_code
_entity_poly.pdbx_strand_id
1 'polypeptide(L)' 'LPSLPGAQREAVAIASLLNTQAIIGKQATKARIEELMPQARIIHLATHGLLDTMRGLGSAIAFTPQGKDNGLLSIVIRG' A
#
# COMPACT_ATOMS: atom_id res chain seq x y z
N LEU A 1 0.50 7.63 10.93
CA LEU A 1 1.80 6.93 10.88
C LEU A 1 2.87 7.92 10.45
N PRO A 2 4.12 7.79 10.93
CA PRO A 2 5.21 8.68 10.50
C PRO A 2 5.50 8.52 9.00
N SER A 3 5.97 9.59 8.35
CA SER A 3 6.32 9.53 6.93
C SER A 3 7.50 8.59 6.67
N LEU A 4 7.45 7.84 5.56
CA LEU A 4 8.53 6.97 5.09
C LEU A 4 9.15 7.55 3.81
N PRO A 5 10.05 8.53 3.91
CA PRO A 5 10.64 9.15 2.71
C PRO A 5 11.44 8.15 1.87
N GLY A 6 12.01 7.11 2.49
CA GLY A 6 12.64 5.98 1.78
C GLY A 6 11.65 5.21 0.90
N ALA A 7 10.47 4.92 1.42
CA ALA A 7 9.43 4.20 0.69
C ALA A 7 8.90 5.00 -0.50
N GLN A 8 8.74 6.32 -0.35
CA GLN A 8 8.38 7.18 -1.48
C GLN A 8 9.47 7.17 -2.57
N ARG A 9 10.75 7.22 -2.20
CA ARG A 9 11.85 7.13 -3.17
C ARG A 9 11.88 5.78 -3.89
N GLU A 10 11.67 4.70 -3.15
CA GLU A 10 11.58 3.35 -3.72
C GLU A 10 10.42 3.24 -4.73
N ALA A 11 9.21 3.68 -4.35
CA ALA A 11 8.05 3.66 -5.23
C ALA A 11 8.28 4.45 -6.52
N VAL A 12 8.92 5.62 -6.44
CA VAL A 12 9.28 6.43 -7.62
C VAL A 12 10.29 5.70 -8.51
N ALA A 13 11.35 5.12 -7.93
CA ALA A 13 12.37 4.40 -8.67
C ALA A 13 11.80 3.17 -9.39
N ILE A 14 11.00 2.36 -8.70
CA ILE A 14 10.35 1.18 -9.29
C ILE A 14 9.35 1.57 -10.38
N ALA A 15 8.59 2.65 -10.19
CA ALA A 15 7.67 3.14 -11.21
C ALA A 15 8.40 3.54 -12.51
N SER A 16 9.57 4.19 -12.40
CA SER A 16 10.42 4.47 -13.57
C SER A 16 10.90 3.19 -14.26
N LEU A 17 11.32 2.17 -13.52
CA LEU A 17 11.77 0.89 -14.10
C LEU A 17 10.65 0.14 -14.82
N LEU A 18 9.42 0.23 -14.31
CA LEU A 18 8.25 -0.45 -14.86
C LEU A 18 7.45 0.41 -15.85
N ASN A 19 7.96 1.59 -16.23
CA ASN A 19 7.28 2.57 -17.11
C ASN A 19 5.83 2.86 -16.68
N THR A 20 5.62 3.09 -15.38
CA THR A 20 4.32 3.40 -14.79
C THR A 20 4.42 4.65 -13.91
N GLN A 21 3.29 5.10 -13.37
CA GLN A 21 3.24 6.22 -12.45
C GLN A 21 3.11 5.73 -11.01
N ALA A 22 4.01 6.20 -10.14
CA ALA A 22 3.92 5.93 -8.71
C ALA A 22 2.71 6.64 -8.11
N ILE A 23 1.90 5.92 -7.33
CA ILE A 23 0.80 6.48 -6.54
C ILE A 23 1.33 6.72 -5.12
N ILE A 24 1.46 7.99 -4.74
CA ILE A 24 2.16 8.39 -3.50
C ILE A 24 1.37 9.42 -2.68
N GLY A 25 1.69 9.52 -1.39
CA GLY A 25 1.15 10.52 -0.48
C GLY A 25 -0.38 10.50 -0.44
N LYS A 26 -1.00 11.68 -0.60
CA LYS A 26 -2.46 11.85 -0.51
C LYS A 26 -3.25 11.05 -1.56
N GLN A 27 -2.61 10.65 -2.67
CA GLN A 27 -3.25 9.89 -3.74
C GLN A 27 -3.29 8.38 -3.47
N ALA A 28 -2.43 7.89 -2.57
CA ALA A 28 -2.32 6.47 -2.24
C ALA A 28 -3.41 6.05 -1.24
N THR A 29 -4.68 6.22 -1.60
CA THR A 29 -5.83 5.83 -0.75
C THR A 29 -6.20 4.36 -0.97
N LYS A 30 -6.76 3.71 0.05
CA LYS A 30 -7.16 2.30 -0.05
C LYS A 30 -8.11 2.05 -1.21
N ALA A 31 -9.18 2.84 -1.30
CA ALA A 31 -10.18 2.74 -2.36
C ALA A 31 -9.56 2.85 -3.76
N ARG A 32 -8.63 3.79 -3.98
CA ARG A 32 -7.97 3.96 -5.27
C ARG A 32 -7.12 2.74 -5.65
N ILE A 33 -6.44 2.15 -4.68
CA ILE A 33 -5.61 0.96 -4.92
C ILE A 33 -6.51 -0.27 -5.17
N GLU A 34 -7.61 -0.42 -4.43
CA GLU A 34 -8.59 -1.51 -4.64
C GLU A 34 -9.23 -1.46 -6.04
N GLU A 35 -9.52 -0.27 -6.57
CA GLU A 35 -10.01 -0.10 -7.95
C GLU A 35 -9.00 -0.57 -9.02
N LEU A 36 -7.70 -0.36 -8.76
CA LEU A 36 -6.62 -0.66 -9.70
C LEU A 36 -6.11 -2.10 -9.58
N MET A 37 -6.23 -2.71 -8.39
CA MET A 37 -5.74 -4.06 -8.08
C MET A 37 -6.16 -5.12 -9.11
N PRO A 38 -7.45 -5.23 -9.52
CA PRO A 38 -7.87 -6.26 -10.47
C PRO A 38 -7.26 -6.12 -11.87
N GLN A 39 -6.80 -4.93 -12.23
CA GLN A 39 -6.24 -4.61 -13.55
C GLN A 39 -4.71 -4.75 -13.56
N ALA A 40 -4.08 -4.78 -12.39
CA ALA A 40 -2.65 -4.83 -12.25
C ALA A 40 -2.13 -6.28 -12.37
N ARG A 41 -1.17 -6.49 -13.28
CA ARG A 41 -0.40 -7.74 -13.34
C ARG A 41 0.62 -7.86 -12.20
N ILE A 42 1.18 -6.74 -11.78
CA ILE A 42 2.23 -6.65 -10.76
C ILE A 42 1.91 -5.43 -9.91
N ILE A 43 2.00 -5.58 -8.59
CA ILE A 43 1.82 -4.51 -7.61
C ILE A 43 3.05 -4.45 -6.73
N HIS A 44 3.72 -3.30 -6.69
CA HIS A 44 4.81 -3.01 -5.78
C HIS A 44 4.31 -2.06 -4.69
N LEU A 45 4.40 -2.47 -3.42
CA LEU A 45 3.93 -1.70 -2.27
C LEU A 45 5.10 -1.37 -1.35
N ALA A 46 5.46 -0.09 -1.29
CA ALA A 46 6.40 0.47 -0.33
C ALA A 46 5.61 1.33 0.68
N THR A 47 5.07 0.70 1.72
CA THR A 47 4.16 1.33 2.70
C THR A 47 4.45 0.83 4.12
N HIS A 48 3.70 1.32 5.12
CA HIS A 48 3.71 0.68 6.44
C HIS A 48 2.96 -0.65 6.37
N GLY A 49 3.59 -1.71 6.88
CA GLY A 49 2.95 -2.96 7.22
C GLY A 49 2.65 -3.01 8.72
N LEU A 50 1.41 -3.35 9.06
CA LEU A 50 0.98 -3.64 10.41
C LEU A 50 0.89 -5.17 10.52
N LEU A 51 1.74 -5.77 11.35
CA LEU A 51 1.78 -7.21 11.53
C LEU A 51 1.10 -7.58 12.84
N ASP A 52 0.05 -8.39 12.78
CA ASP A 52 -0.47 -9.07 13.97
C ASP A 52 0.28 -10.39 14.16
N THR A 53 1.24 -10.39 15.08
CA THR A 53 2.11 -11.54 15.37
C THR A 53 1.41 -12.63 16.17
N MET A 54 0.20 -12.39 16.69
CA MET A 54 -0.54 -13.34 17.54
C MET A 54 -1.64 -14.06 16.77
N ARG A 55 -2.26 -13.38 15.80
CA ARG A 55 -3.36 -13.90 14.99
C ARG A 55 -3.13 -13.38 13.56
N GLY A 56 -2.47 -14.15 12.70
CA GLY A 56 -2.05 -13.70 11.36
C GLY A 56 -3.13 -13.06 10.46
N LEU A 57 -4.41 -13.20 10.83
CA LEU A 57 -5.59 -12.53 10.23
C LEU A 57 -5.72 -11.01 10.57
N GLY A 58 -4.97 -10.48 11.54
CA GLY A 58 -5.03 -9.06 11.94
C GLY A 58 -4.04 -8.14 11.22
N SER A 59 -3.27 -8.68 10.27
CA SER A 59 -2.25 -7.89 9.56
C SER A 59 -2.87 -6.98 8.51
N ALA A 60 -2.29 -5.80 8.31
CA ALA A 60 -2.79 -4.84 7.33
C ALA A 60 -1.67 -4.06 6.65
N ILE A 61 -1.94 -3.60 5.44
CA ILE A 61 -1.13 -2.63 4.71
C ILE A 61 -1.81 -1.27 4.89
N ALA A 62 -1.06 -0.26 5.35
CA ALA A 62 -1.61 1.07 5.59
C ALA A 62 -1.45 1.99 4.36
N PHE A 63 -2.58 2.47 3.87
CA PHE A 63 -2.75 3.49 2.85
C PHE A 63 -3.23 4.80 3.48
N THR A 64 -3.33 5.86 2.66
CA THR A 64 -3.88 7.15 3.08
C THR A 64 -5.38 7.02 3.38
N PRO A 65 -5.85 7.40 4.58
CA PRO A 65 -7.28 7.45 4.90
C PRO A 65 -8.03 8.44 4.00
N GLN A 66 -9.28 8.12 3.66
CA GLN A 66 -10.13 8.99 2.83
C GLN A 66 -11.58 8.92 3.30
N GLY A 67 -12.14 10.07 3.68
CA GLY A 67 -13.52 10.14 4.18
C GLY A 67 -13.71 9.29 5.43
N LYS A 68 -14.58 8.28 5.36
CA LYS A 68 -14.84 7.33 6.46
C LYS A 68 -13.93 6.09 6.41
N ASP A 69 -13.11 5.95 5.37
CA ASP A 69 -12.18 4.83 5.23
C ASP A 69 -10.92 5.06 6.09
N ASN A 70 -10.57 4.06 6.90
CA ASN A 70 -9.41 4.11 7.81
C ASN A 70 -8.07 3.90 7.09
N GLY A 71 -8.07 3.62 5.79
CA GLY A 71 -6.88 3.40 4.98
C GLY A 71 -6.22 2.03 5.19
N LEU A 72 -6.82 1.12 5.96
CA LEU A 72 -6.21 -0.18 6.24
C LEU A 72 -6.75 -1.25 5.29
N LEU A 73 -5.85 -1.88 4.55
CA LEU A 73 -6.14 -3.06 3.73
C LEU A 73 -5.71 -4.31 4.49
N SER A 74 -6.68 -5.10 4.97
CA SER A 74 -6.40 -6.35 5.68
C SER A 74 -5.77 -7.38 4.75
N ILE A 75 -4.72 -8.04 5.22
CA ILE A 75 -4.02 -9.10 4.49
C ILE A 75 -3.96 -10.38 5.31
N VAL A 76 -3.97 -11.52 4.61
CA VAL A 76 -3.77 -12.83 5.24
C VAL A 76 -2.39 -13.31 4.82
N ILE A 77 -1.50 -13.48 5.79
CA ILE A 77 -0.18 -14.07 5.56
C ILE A 77 -0.34 -15.59 5.64
N ARG A 78 -0.14 -16.28 4.51
CA ARG A 78 -0.04 -17.74 4.47
C ARG A 78 1.43 -18.11 4.62
N GLY A 79 1.76 -18.86 5.67
CA GLY A 79 3.07 -19.48 5.87
C GLY A 79 3.23 -20.75 5.05
#